data_AF-A0A8T0C5Y7-F1
#
_entry.id   AF-A0A8T0C5Y7-F1
#
_cell.length_a   1.000
_cell.length_b   1.000
_cell.length_c   1.000
_cell.angle_alpha   90.00
_cell.angle_beta   90.00
_cell.angle_gamma   90.00
#
_symmetry.space_group_name_H-M   'P 1'
#
loop_
_entity.id
_entity.type
_entity.pdbx_description
1 polymer ?
#
loop_
_entity_poly.entity_id
_entity_poly.type
_entity_poly.pdbx_seq_one_letter_code
_entity_poly.pdbx_strand_id
1 'polypeptide(L)'
;MMKKLKVHYQLSYESEIKFGPAYYSLEIEGHKVPGFYYGFDRSELLNGRYLAIQEWLTTDYKKGPKTRVAIFDLDNKLVSRLEVVEKGFVSDFRLTDNIFSYRKTYHANARVVDLEVGWDAIEEWSDIYES
;
A
#
# COMPACT_ATOMS: atom_id res chain seq x y z
N MET A 1 -27.86 -5.55 16.78
CA MET A 1 -26.64 -6.36 17.01
C MET A 1 -25.49 -5.67 16.31
N MET A 2 -24.62 -4.98 17.04
CA MET A 2 -23.45 -4.31 16.45
C MET A 2 -22.40 -5.39 16.13
N LYS A 3 -22.19 -5.68 14.84
CA LYS A 3 -21.00 -6.44 14.41
C LYS A 3 -19.79 -5.59 14.77
N LYS A 4 -19.01 -6.05 15.75
CA LYS A 4 -17.66 -5.53 16.01
C LYS A 4 -16.90 -5.65 14.69
N LEU A 5 -16.46 -4.55 14.08
CA LEU A 5 -15.51 -4.64 12.96
C LEU A 5 -14.29 -5.37 13.49
N LYS A 6 -14.01 -6.55 12.96
CA LYS A 6 -12.75 -7.25 13.23
C LYS A 6 -11.70 -6.41 12.51
N VAL A 7 -10.85 -5.72 13.26
CA VAL A 7 -9.72 -5.00 12.66
C VAL A 7 -8.76 -6.08 12.15
N HIS A 8 -8.68 -6.21 10.82
CA HIS A 8 -7.87 -7.24 10.17
C HIS A 8 -6.39 -6.88 10.12
N TYR A 9 -6.04 -5.61 10.26
CA TYR A 9 -4.67 -5.13 10.17
C TYR A 9 -4.39 -3.94 11.11
N GLN A 10 -3.12 -3.74 11.44
CA GLN A 10 -2.64 -2.62 12.25
C GLN A 10 -1.36 -2.05 11.64
N LEU A 11 -1.25 -0.71 11.64
CA LEU A 11 -0.01 -0.02 11.36
C LEU A 11 0.64 0.42 12.66
N SER A 12 1.89 0.01 12.86
CA SER A 12 2.70 0.40 14.01
C SER A 12 3.78 1.37 13.54
N TYR A 13 3.85 2.55 14.17
CA TYR A 13 4.88 3.55 13.85
C TYR A 13 6.27 2.96 14.08
N GLU A 14 7.13 3.07 13.07
CA GLU A 14 8.52 2.60 13.16
C GLU A 14 9.48 3.79 13.28
N SER A 15 9.41 4.76 12.36
CA SER A 15 10.22 5.97 12.40
C SER A 15 9.75 7.00 11.36
N GLU A 16 10.58 8.00 11.09
CA GLU A 16 10.40 9.00 10.05
C GLU A 16 11.64 9.10 9.16
N ILE A 17 11.42 9.32 7.86
CA ILE A 17 12.49 9.71 6.95
C ILE A 17 12.95 11.11 7.35
N LYS A 18 14.26 11.36 7.38
CA LYS A 18 14.80 12.69 7.69
C LYS A 18 14.23 13.75 6.74
N PHE A 19 13.52 14.74 7.30
CA PHE A 19 12.77 15.76 6.54
C PHE A 19 11.70 15.20 5.60
N GLY A 20 11.19 14.01 5.90
CA GLY A 20 10.21 13.28 5.10
C GLY A 20 9.09 12.71 5.96
N PRO A 21 8.28 11.81 5.39
CA PRO A 21 7.13 11.24 6.08
C PRO A 21 7.52 10.13 7.08
N ALA A 22 6.59 9.85 7.98
CA ALA A 22 6.61 8.65 8.81
C ALA A 22 6.44 7.37 7.98
N TYR A 23 7.02 6.28 8.48
CA TYR A 23 6.81 4.95 7.95
C TYR A 23 6.51 3.96 9.07
N TYR A 24 5.80 2.90 8.69
CA TYR A 24 5.13 1.99 9.60
C TYR A 24 5.48 0.55 9.24
N SER A 25 5.42 -0.35 10.23
CA SER A 25 5.24 -1.77 9.98
C SER A 25 3.76 -2.11 9.89
N LEU A 26 3.47 -3.16 9.14
CA LEU A 26 2.12 -3.69 8.97
C LEU A 26 2.01 -5.02 9.71
N GLU A 27 0.97 -5.16 10.52
CA GLU A 27 0.53 -6.43 11.08
C GLU A 27 -0.83 -6.80 10.47
N ILE A 28 -1.00 -8.06 10.08
CA ILE A 28 -2.28 -8.61 9.60
C ILE A 28 -2.64 -9.77 10.53
N GLU A 29 -3.83 -9.69 11.16
CA GLU A 29 -4.29 -10.63 12.18
C GLU A 29 -3.23 -10.94 13.25
N GLY A 30 -2.54 -9.89 13.72
CA GLY A 30 -1.51 -9.98 14.77
C GLY A 30 -0.15 -10.52 14.33
N HIS A 31 0.05 -10.75 13.03
CA HIS A 31 1.32 -11.22 12.48
C HIS A 31 1.98 -10.10 11.66
N LYS A 32 3.24 -9.78 11.96
CA LYS A 32 4.01 -8.77 11.23
C LYS A 32 4.26 -9.26 9.80
N VAL A 33 3.89 -8.43 8.82
CA VAL A 33 4.23 -8.62 7.42
C VAL A 33 5.73 -8.30 7.25
N PRO A 34 6.56 -9.25 6.78
CA PRO A 34 8.00 -9.06 6.70
C PRO A 34 8.42 -8.19 5.51
N GLY A 35 9.69 -7.79 5.50
CA GLY A 35 10.39 -7.30 4.31
C GLY A 35 10.17 -5.84 3.91
N PHE A 36 9.09 -5.20 4.35
CA PHE A 36 8.72 -3.87 3.86
C PHE A 36 8.26 -2.90 4.95
N TYR A 37 8.41 -1.61 4.64
CA TYR A 37 7.79 -0.52 5.37
C TYR A 37 6.64 0.08 4.56
N TYR A 38 5.70 0.72 5.25
CA TYR A 38 4.49 1.24 4.66
C TYR A 38 4.32 2.72 4.98
N GLY A 39 3.71 3.45 4.05
CA GLY A 39 3.27 4.82 4.25
C GLY A 39 1.93 4.88 4.96
N PHE A 40 1.48 6.09 5.26
CA PHE A 40 0.17 6.28 5.89
C PHE A 40 -1.00 6.13 4.91
N ASP A 41 -0.79 6.49 3.64
CA ASP A 41 -1.80 6.38 2.58
C ASP A 41 -2.23 4.92 2.39
N ARG A 42 -3.53 4.68 2.58
CA ARG A 42 -4.17 3.37 2.42
C ARG A 42 -5.67 3.50 2.15
N SER A 43 -6.27 2.46 1.57
CA SER A 43 -7.72 2.30 1.51
C SER A 43 -8.11 0.84 1.69
N GLU A 44 -9.20 0.63 2.43
CA GLU A 44 -9.92 -0.64 2.40
C GLU A 44 -10.81 -0.68 1.16
N LEU A 45 -10.82 -1.83 0.47
CA LEU A 45 -11.60 -2.07 -0.74
C LEU A 45 -12.52 -3.28 -0.53
N LEU A 46 -13.62 -3.34 -1.30
CA LEU A 46 -14.62 -4.42 -1.26
C LEU A 46 -15.03 -4.80 0.17
N ASN A 47 -15.57 -3.82 0.91
CA ASN A 47 -16.03 -3.99 2.28
C ASN A 47 -14.95 -4.47 3.27
N GLY A 48 -13.69 -4.09 3.04
CA GLY A 48 -12.59 -4.39 3.95
C GLY A 48 -11.92 -5.74 3.73
N ARG A 49 -12.26 -6.46 2.65
CA ARG A 49 -11.53 -7.68 2.26
C ARG A 49 -10.12 -7.35 1.78
N TYR A 50 -9.97 -6.26 1.03
CA TYR A 50 -8.67 -5.88 0.48
C TYR A 50 -8.16 -4.61 1.14
N LEU A 51 -6.84 -4.54 1.29
CA LEU A 51 -6.13 -3.34 1.72
C LEU A 51 -5.16 -2.91 0.62
N ALA A 52 -5.40 -1.76 0.01
CA ALA A 52 -4.41 -1.08 -0.83
C ALA A 52 -3.62 -0.11 0.05
N ILE A 53 -2.30 -0.18 0.00
CA ILE A 53 -1.41 0.64 0.83
C ILE A 53 -0.14 1.03 0.06
N GLN A 54 0.40 2.19 0.39
CA GLN A 54 1.71 2.63 -0.10
C GLN A 54 2.82 1.80 0.57
N GLU A 55 3.52 0.98 -0.20
CA GLU A 55 4.72 0.25 0.25
C GLU A 55 5.99 1.04 -0.14
N TRP A 56 6.94 1.12 0.79
CA TRP A 56 8.22 1.81 0.63
C TRP A 56 9.36 0.82 0.36
N LEU A 57 10.08 1.04 -0.73
CA LEU A 57 11.23 0.21 -1.12
C LEU A 57 12.56 0.78 -0.62
N THR A 58 12.56 2.01 -0.08
CA THR A 58 13.73 2.59 0.57
C THR A 58 13.32 3.69 1.55
N THR A 59 13.99 3.77 2.69
CA THR A 59 13.87 4.90 3.65
C THR A 59 15.11 5.81 3.59
N ASP A 60 16.03 5.57 2.64
CA ASP A 60 17.23 6.38 2.45
C ASP A 60 16.87 7.70 1.74
N TYR A 61 16.80 8.79 2.50
CA TYR A 61 16.44 10.11 2.00
C TYR A 61 17.33 10.59 0.83
N LYS A 62 18.57 10.09 0.69
CA LYS A 62 19.47 10.47 -0.41
C LYS A 62 19.06 9.86 -1.75
N LYS A 63 18.36 8.72 -1.73
CA LYS A 63 17.85 8.05 -2.94
C LYS A 63 16.53 8.66 -3.41
N GLY A 64 15.87 9.41 -2.53
CA GLY A 64 14.51 9.90 -2.76
C GLY A 64 13.46 8.81 -2.54
N PRO A 65 12.18 9.17 -2.64
CA PRO A 65 11.08 8.23 -2.43
C PRO A 65 11.05 7.19 -3.55
N LYS A 66 10.96 5.91 -3.16
CA LYS A 66 10.73 4.79 -4.07
C LYS A 66 9.62 3.95 -3.49
N THR A 67 8.44 4.04 -4.10
CA THR A 67 7.20 3.46 -3.55
C THR A 67 6.48 2.61 -4.59
N ARG A 68 5.51 1.81 -4.15
CA ARG A 68 4.54 1.13 -5.02
C ARG A 68 3.24 0.88 -4.29
N VAL A 69 2.20 0.49 -5.03
CA VAL A 69 0.96 0.00 -4.42
C VAL A 69 1.16 -1.46 -4.05
N ALA A 70 0.93 -1.81 -2.79
CA ALA A 70 0.72 -3.19 -2.35
C ALA A 70 -0.78 -3.38 -2.07
N ILE A 71 -1.36 -4.43 -2.65
CA ILE A 71 -2.77 -4.78 -2.50
C ILE A 71 -2.83 -6.13 -1.81
N PHE A 72 -3.29 -6.14 -0.57
CA PHE A 72 -3.43 -7.32 0.25
C PHE A 72 -4.84 -7.88 0.14
N ASP A 73 -5.00 -9.17 -0.16
CA ASP A 73 -6.22 -9.94 0.09
C ASP A 73 -6.15 -10.47 1.52
N LEU A 74 -6.88 -9.83 2.43
CA LEU A 74 -6.80 -10.12 3.86
C LEU A 74 -7.47 -11.45 4.21
N ASP A 75 -8.38 -11.94 3.37
CA ASP A 75 -9.06 -13.22 3.57
C ASP A 75 -8.16 -14.38 3.13
N ASN A 76 -7.53 -14.26 1.96
CA ASN A 76 -6.69 -15.33 1.39
C ASN A 76 -5.21 -15.26 1.80
N LYS A 77 -4.80 -14.21 2.53
CA LYS A 77 -3.41 -13.95 2.92
C LYS A 77 -2.47 -13.82 1.73
N LEU A 78 -2.93 -13.12 0.70
CA LEU A 78 -2.16 -12.86 -0.50
C LEU A 78 -1.84 -11.37 -0.66
N VAL A 79 -0.78 -11.06 -1.40
CA VAL A 79 -0.42 -9.70 -1.79
C VAL A 79 -0.04 -9.66 -3.26
N SER A 80 -0.56 -8.66 -3.97
CA SER A 80 -0.09 -8.26 -5.29
C SER A 80 0.57 -6.88 -5.20
N ARG A 81 1.60 -6.66 -6.01
CA ARG A 81 2.43 -5.45 -5.98
C ARG A 81 2.51 -4.85 -7.37
N LEU A 82 1.99 -3.63 -7.51
CA LEU A 82 2.01 -2.93 -8.77
C LEU A 82 3.40 -2.35 -9.08
N GLU A 83 3.52 -1.77 -10.28
CA GLU A 83 4.74 -1.16 -10.79
C GLU A 83 5.37 -0.18 -9.79
N VAL A 84 6.69 -0.23 -9.72
CA VAL A 84 7.50 0.66 -8.88
C VAL A 84 7.48 2.09 -9.41
N VAL A 85 7.29 3.03 -8.49
CA VAL A 85 7.36 4.47 -8.74
C VAL A 85 8.66 5.02 -8.20
N GLU A 86 9.59 5.32 -9.12
CA GLU A 86 10.86 5.97 -8.81
C GLU A 86 10.66 7.47 -8.57
N LYS A 87 11.27 8.01 -7.52
CA LYS A 87 11.19 9.44 -7.12
C LYS A 87 9.76 9.94 -6.97
N GLY A 88 8.84 9.07 -6.56
CA GLY A 88 7.44 9.42 -6.40
C GLY A 88 6.72 8.59 -5.34
N PHE A 89 5.49 9.01 -5.10
CA PHE A 89 4.58 8.45 -4.11
C PHE A 89 3.34 7.90 -4.81
N VAL A 90 2.76 6.85 -4.24
CA VAL A 90 1.43 6.36 -4.62
C VAL A 90 0.40 6.66 -3.54
N SER A 91 -0.79 7.11 -3.91
CA SER A 91 -1.87 7.44 -2.97
C SER A 91 -3.24 7.38 -3.63
N ASP A 92 -4.29 7.78 -2.90
CA ASP A 92 -5.67 7.92 -3.41
C ASP A 92 -6.24 6.63 -4.04
N PHE A 93 -6.06 5.50 -3.34
CA PHE A 93 -6.49 4.18 -3.80
C PHE A 93 -8.00 4.04 -3.75
N ARG A 94 -8.64 3.66 -4.86
CA ARG A 94 -10.08 3.45 -4.95
C ARG A 94 -10.39 2.28 -5.86
N LEU A 95 -11.52 1.62 -5.64
CA LEU A 95 -12.05 0.58 -6.52
C LEU A 95 -13.52 0.88 -6.78
N THR A 96 -13.90 1.05 -8.04
CA THR A 96 -15.27 1.33 -8.47
C THR A 96 -15.53 0.61 -9.78
N ASP A 97 -16.66 -0.08 -9.88
CA ASP A 97 -17.08 -0.78 -11.11
C ASP A 97 -15.97 -1.64 -11.76
N ASN A 98 -15.26 -2.42 -10.94
CA ASN A 98 -14.16 -3.30 -11.36
C ASN A 98 -12.91 -2.56 -11.88
N ILE A 99 -12.77 -1.26 -11.61
CA ILE A 99 -11.61 -0.45 -11.96
C ILE A 99 -10.93 0.02 -10.68
N PHE A 100 -9.68 -0.39 -10.50
CA PHE A 100 -8.82 0.12 -9.44
C PHE A 100 -8.09 1.37 -9.93
N SER A 101 -8.26 2.47 -9.21
CA SER A 101 -7.59 3.74 -9.50
C SER A 101 -6.65 4.15 -8.39
N TYR A 102 -5.53 4.78 -8.76
CA TYR A 102 -4.60 5.38 -7.81
C TYR A 102 -3.82 6.53 -8.44
N ARG A 103 -3.19 7.35 -7.60
CA ARG A 103 -2.40 8.51 -8.01
C ARG A 103 -0.92 8.27 -7.85
N LYS A 104 -0.12 8.65 -8.85
CA LYS A 104 1.34 8.85 -8.75
C LYS A 104 1.64 10.34 -8.58
N THR A 105 2.39 10.71 -7.55
CA THR A 105 2.82 12.10 -7.30
C THR A 105 4.33 12.22 -7.29
N TYR A 106 4.86 13.19 -8.04
CA TYR A 106 6.29 13.49 -8.15
C TYR A 106 6.54 14.94 -7.69
N HIS A 107 6.92 15.12 -6.42
CA HIS A 107 7.06 16.45 -5.83
C HIS A 107 8.16 17.30 -6.49
N ALA A 108 9.23 16.68 -7.00
CA ALA A 108 10.36 17.39 -7.60
C ALA A 108 9.99 18.23 -8.83
N ASN A 109 8.91 17.88 -9.54
CA ASN A 109 8.46 18.58 -10.75
C ASN A 109 6.95 18.89 -10.73
N ALA A 110 6.32 18.83 -9.55
CA ALA A 110 4.87 19.04 -9.37
C ALA A 110 3.98 18.21 -10.31
N ARG A 111 4.46 17.05 -10.78
CA ARG A 111 3.70 16.18 -11.69
C ARG A 111 2.81 15.25 -10.89
N VAL A 112 1.55 15.17 -11.32
CA VAL A 112 0.54 14.24 -10.81
C VAL A 112 0.00 13.43 -11.99
N VAL A 113 -0.16 12.12 -11.80
CA VAL A 113 -0.73 11.21 -12.80
C VAL A 113 -1.70 10.29 -12.10
N ASP A 114 -2.98 10.35 -12.47
CA ASP A 114 -3.97 9.36 -12.04
C ASP A 114 -3.94 8.17 -13.01
N LEU A 115 -4.07 6.96 -12.48
CA LEU A 115 -3.98 5.70 -13.20
C LEU A 115 -5.18 4.83 -12.89
N GLU A 116 -5.58 4.04 -13.87
CA GLU A 116 -6.65 3.05 -13.78
C GLU A 116 -6.12 1.70 -14.25
N VAL A 117 -6.49 0.65 -13.52
CA VAL A 117 -6.16 -0.74 -13.81
C VAL A 117 -7.44 -1.55 -13.64
N GLY A 118 -7.77 -2.40 -14.61
CA GLY A 118 -8.87 -3.35 -14.45
C GLY A 118 -8.58 -4.27 -13.28
N TRP A 119 -9.52 -4.42 -12.36
CA TRP A 119 -9.31 -5.19 -11.13
C TRP A 119 -8.94 -6.65 -11.42
N ASP A 120 -9.57 -7.25 -12.42
CA ASP A 120 -9.27 -8.62 -12.86
C ASP A 120 -7.90 -8.77 -13.54
N ALA A 121 -7.24 -7.67 -13.91
CA ALA A 121 -5.88 -7.68 -14.46
C ALA A 121 -4.79 -7.58 -13.38
N ILE A 122 -5.17 -7.52 -12.09
CA ILE A 122 -4.22 -7.53 -10.98
C ILE A 122 -3.83 -8.98 -10.71
N GLU A 123 -2.61 -9.33 -11.11
CA GLU A 123 -2.05 -10.68 -11.07
C GLU A 123 -0.87 -10.75 -10.07
N GLU A 124 -0.04 -11.79 -10.15
CA GLU A 124 1.17 -11.96 -9.34
C GLU A 124 0.91 -11.94 -7.82
N TRP A 125 -0.18 -12.62 -7.41
CA TRP A 125 -0.51 -12.80 -6.00
C TRP A 125 0.45 -13.79 -5.34
N SER A 126 1.16 -13.34 -4.32
CA SER A 126 2.05 -14.16 -3.49
C SER A 126 1.58 -14.23 -2.05
N ASP A 127 2.09 -15.18 -1.27
CA ASP A 127 1.86 -15.20 0.18
C ASP A 127 2.38 -13.90 0.82
N ILE A 128 1.63 -13.37 1.80
CA ILE A 128 1.97 -12.14 2.52
C ILE A 128 3.23 -12.29 3.38
N TYR A 129 3.51 -13.51 3.86
CA TYR A 129 4.56 -13.80 4.84
C TYR A 129 5.81 -14.42 4.21
N GLU A 130 5.81 -14.62 2.89
CA GLU A 130 7.00 -14.98 2.14
C GLU A 130 7.86 -13.72 1.84
N SER A 131 9.17 -13.85 2.12
CA SER A 131 10.17 -12.78 1.98
C SER A 131 10.98 -12.90 0.69
#